data_AF-A0A524JFK4-F1
#
_entry.id   AF-A0A524JFK4-F1
#
_cell.length_a   1.000
_cell.length_b   1.000
_cell.length_c   1.000
_cell.angle_alpha   90.00
_cell.angle_beta   90.00
_cell.angle_gamma   90.00
#
_symmetry.space_group_name_H-M   'P 1'
#
loop_
_entity.id
_entity.type
_entity.pdbx_description
1 polymer ?
#
loop_
_entity_poly.entity_id
_entity_poly.type
_entity_poly.pdbx_seq_one_letter_code
_entity_poly.pdbx_strand_id
1 'polypeptide(L)'
;MDLQDVLLQGMKLETDGRKFYMSMMEMMTDAGTQAMFTQLASDEEDHYKFIKRQYDALGEGKGWSLIPEMLLVDAIDAVSVVFPPEKQVLSELPSNPSEEDALLFALAIEDKSFKLYYNSAGIAKDPAAKKLFMQLAGAEQTHFEVLMQRYESRFGYLR
;
A
#
# COMPACT_ATOMS: atom_id res chain seq x y z
N MET A 1 13.85 -5.27 -14.16
CA MET A 1 13.06 -4.07 -13.87
C MET A 1 14.01 -3.07 -13.25
N ASP A 2 14.07 -1.85 -13.78
CA ASP A 2 14.87 -0.79 -13.16
C ASP A 2 14.18 -0.28 -11.89
N LEU A 3 14.93 0.18 -10.90
CA LEU A 3 14.35 0.76 -9.69
C LEU A 3 13.60 2.06 -9.98
N GLN A 4 13.95 2.80 -11.04
CA GLN A 4 13.15 3.93 -11.49
C GLN A 4 11.78 3.50 -12.05
N ASP A 5 11.72 2.38 -12.78
CA ASP A 5 10.45 1.80 -13.24
C ASP A 5 9.57 1.38 -12.05
N VAL A 6 10.19 0.90 -10.97
CA VAL A 6 9.49 0.58 -9.72
C VAL A 6 8.90 1.84 -9.11
N LEU A 7 9.62 2.96 -9.04
CA LEU A 7 9.09 4.22 -8.50
C LEU A 7 7.91 4.73 -9.33
N LEU A 8 7.97 4.62 -10.67
CA LEU A 8 6.84 4.96 -11.54
C LEU A 8 5.61 4.07 -11.27
N GLN A 9 5.83 2.77 -11.14
CA GLN A 9 4.76 1.82 -10.79
C GLN A 9 4.19 2.09 -9.40
N GLY A 10 5.05 2.38 -8.42
CA GLY A 10 4.66 2.74 -7.06
C GLY A 10 3.78 3.98 -7.06
N MET A 11 4.21 5.08 -7.67
CA MET A 11 3.38 6.29 -7.81
C MET A 11 2.00 6.01 -8.42
N LYS A 12 1.91 5.10 -9.40
CA LYS A 12 0.63 4.69 -9.98
C LYS A 12 -0.22 3.90 -8.98
N LEU A 13 0.38 2.94 -8.26
CA LEU A 13 -0.32 2.18 -7.22
C LEU A 13 -0.85 3.11 -6.14
N GLU A 14 -0.03 4.01 -5.59
CA GLU A 14 -0.45 4.98 -4.56
C GLU A 14 -1.59 5.88 -5.05
N THR A 15 -1.50 6.33 -6.31
CA THR A 15 -2.55 7.18 -6.90
C THR A 15 -3.85 6.41 -7.09
N ASP A 16 -3.78 5.15 -7.55
CA ASP A 16 -4.94 4.32 -7.79
C ASP A 16 -5.59 3.86 -6.47
N GLY A 17 -4.78 3.49 -5.47
CA GLY A 17 -5.19 3.15 -4.10
C GLY A 17 -5.90 4.31 -3.42
N ARG A 18 -5.28 5.49 -3.41
CA ARG A 18 -5.91 6.72 -2.90
C ARG A 18 -7.27 6.99 -3.55
N LYS A 19 -7.36 6.96 -4.89
CA LYS A 19 -8.63 7.20 -5.60
C LYS A 19 -9.70 6.20 -5.20
N PHE A 20 -9.31 4.93 -5.09
CA PHE A 20 -10.19 3.87 -4.64
C PHE A 20 -10.72 4.16 -3.22
N TYR A 21 -9.85 4.43 -2.25
CA TYR A 21 -10.26 4.77 -0.89
C TYR A 21 -11.16 6.00 -0.83
N MET A 22 -10.85 7.03 -1.62
CA MET A 22 -11.70 8.20 -1.74
C MET A 22 -13.11 7.89 -2.23
N SER A 23 -13.23 7.03 -3.26
CA SER A 23 -14.55 6.61 -3.75
C SER A 23 -15.32 5.75 -2.75
N MET A 24 -14.62 4.94 -1.93
CA MET A 24 -15.29 4.13 -0.91
C MET A 24 -15.89 5.01 0.19
N MET A 25 -15.25 6.12 0.56
CA MET A 25 -15.78 7.04 1.58
C MET A 25 -17.19 7.55 1.26
N GLU A 26 -17.51 7.77 -0.02
CA GLU A 26 -18.83 8.24 -0.47
C GLU A 26 -19.89 7.13 -0.44
N MET A 27 -19.49 5.87 -0.53
CA MET A 27 -20.39 4.71 -0.61
C MET A 27 -20.62 4.03 0.75
N MET A 28 -19.67 4.12 1.67
CA MET A 28 -19.78 3.49 2.99
C MET A 28 -20.69 4.31 3.90
N THR A 29 -21.53 3.62 4.68
CA THR A 29 -22.44 4.24 5.66
C THR A 29 -21.92 4.18 7.09
N ASP A 30 -20.93 3.31 7.35
CA ASP A 30 -20.33 3.15 8.67
C ASP A 30 -19.21 4.17 8.91
N ALA A 31 -19.35 4.97 9.97
CA ALA A 31 -18.39 6.01 10.31
C ALA A 31 -16.97 5.48 10.60
N GLY A 32 -16.85 4.26 11.13
CA GLY A 32 -15.56 3.60 11.37
C GLY A 32 -14.88 3.18 10.07
N THR A 33 -15.63 2.59 9.13
CA THR A 33 -15.10 2.24 7.79
C THR A 33 -14.72 3.50 7.01
N GLN A 34 -15.54 4.56 7.07
CA GLN A 34 -15.23 5.84 6.44
C GLN A 34 -13.94 6.46 6.99
N ALA A 35 -13.78 6.49 8.32
CA ALA A 35 -12.57 7.02 8.96
C ALA A 35 -11.33 6.22 8.59
N MET A 36 -11.44 4.89 8.54
CA MET A 36 -10.36 4.00 8.09
C MET A 36 -9.94 4.32 6.64
N PHE A 37 -10.88 4.40 5.70
CA PHE A 37 -10.55 4.75 4.31
C PHE A 37 -10.05 6.19 4.15
N THR A 38 -10.48 7.12 5.01
CA THR A 38 -9.92 8.48 5.04
C THR A 38 -8.45 8.46 5.40
N GLN A 39 -8.09 7.70 6.43
CA GLN A 39 -6.71 7.57 6.89
C GLN A 39 -5.85 6.91 5.81
N LEU A 40 -6.28 5.77 5.27
CA LEU A 40 -5.59 5.08 4.17
C LEU A 40 -5.38 6.00 2.96
N ALA A 41 -6.41 6.75 2.53
CA ALA A 41 -6.27 7.69 1.43
C ALA A 41 -5.26 8.82 1.70
N SER A 42 -5.11 9.23 2.95
CA SER A 42 -4.11 10.22 3.38
C SER A 42 -2.70 9.63 3.34
N ASP A 43 -2.54 8.40 3.83
CA ASP A 43 -1.25 7.72 3.90
C ASP A 43 -0.69 7.45 2.50
N GLU A 44 -1.54 6.98 1.57
CA GLU A 44 -1.21 6.79 0.14
C GLU A 44 -0.78 8.11 -0.55
N GLU A 45 -1.36 9.25 -0.14
CA GLU A 45 -0.93 10.54 -0.65
C GLU A 45 0.52 10.87 -0.23
N ASP A 46 0.86 10.55 1.01
CA ASP A 46 2.19 10.80 1.54
C ASP A 46 3.21 9.81 0.96
N HIS A 47 2.85 8.54 0.80
CA HIS A 47 3.63 7.54 0.06
C HIS A 47 3.94 8.03 -1.36
N TYR A 48 2.93 8.51 -2.10
CA TYR A 48 3.13 9.09 -3.42
C TYR A 48 4.14 10.24 -3.41
N LYS A 49 4.03 11.18 -2.45
CA LYS A 49 4.97 12.30 -2.32
C LYS A 49 6.40 11.82 -2.07
N PHE A 50 6.57 10.81 -1.21
CA PHE A 50 7.87 10.24 -0.90
C PHE A 50 8.50 9.57 -2.14
N ILE A 51 7.73 8.75 -2.86
CA ILE A 51 8.18 8.08 -4.08
C ILE A 51 8.51 9.10 -5.15
N LYS A 52 7.64 10.10 -5.36
CA LYS A 52 7.86 11.17 -6.35
C LYS A 52 9.13 11.95 -6.06
N ARG A 53 9.35 12.34 -4.79
CA ARG A 53 10.56 13.04 -4.38
C ARG A 53 11.82 12.24 -4.70
N GLN A 54 11.80 10.93 -4.47
CA GLN A 54 12.93 10.06 -4.80
C GLN A 54 13.10 9.88 -6.32
N TYR A 55 12.00 9.77 -7.06
CA TYR A 55 12.01 9.69 -8.53
C TYR A 55 12.62 10.95 -9.17
N ASP A 56 12.13 12.13 -8.77
CA ASP A 56 12.63 13.42 -9.26
C ASP A 56 14.13 13.58 -8.94
N ALA A 57 14.55 13.21 -7.72
CA ALA A 57 15.96 13.26 -7.34
C ALA A 57 16.84 12.41 -8.27
N LEU A 58 16.44 11.17 -8.56
CA LEU A 58 17.18 10.30 -9.49
C LEU A 58 17.19 10.86 -10.92
N GLY A 59 16.09 11.47 -11.36
CA GLY A 59 16.00 12.13 -12.67
C GLY A 59 16.91 13.34 -12.81
N GLU A 60 17.17 14.06 -11.72
CA GLU A 60 18.14 15.16 -11.64
C GLU A 60 19.60 14.68 -11.48
N GLY A 61 19.84 13.37 -11.49
CA GLY A 61 21.15 12.77 -11.25
C GLY A 61 21.59 12.81 -9.79
N LYS A 62 20.69 13.13 -8.86
CA LYS A 62 20.93 12.95 -7.42
C LYS A 62 20.80 11.46 -7.09
N GLY A 63 21.61 10.99 -6.14
CA GLY A 63 21.54 9.60 -5.70
C GLY A 63 20.31 9.29 -4.83
N TRP A 64 20.22 8.05 -4.37
CA TRP A 64 19.24 7.65 -3.37
C TRP A 64 19.44 8.42 -2.07
N SER A 65 18.34 8.82 -1.45
CA SER A 65 18.35 9.60 -0.22
C SER A 65 17.34 9.02 0.77
N LEU A 66 17.65 9.13 2.06
CA LEU A 66 16.69 8.78 3.09
C LEU A 66 15.60 9.85 3.16
N ILE A 67 14.39 9.41 3.51
CA ILE A 67 13.24 10.28 3.76
C ILE A 67 13.00 10.28 5.27
N PRO A 68 13.41 11.37 5.98
CA PRO A 68 13.28 11.46 7.44
C PRO A 68 11.87 11.16 7.95
N GLU A 69 10.85 11.58 7.20
CA GLU A 69 9.44 11.42 7.53
C GLU A 69 9.03 9.94 7.59
N MET A 70 9.63 9.07 6.77
CA MET A 70 9.38 7.62 6.82
C MET A 70 10.23 6.89 7.87
N LEU A 71 11.20 7.54 8.52
CA LEU A 71 12.03 6.90 9.56
C LEU A 71 11.24 6.46 10.79
N LEU A 72 10.01 6.95 10.95
CA LEU A 72 9.09 6.56 12.02
C LEU A 72 8.35 5.26 11.72
N VAL A 73 8.33 4.80 10.46
CA VAL A 73 7.79 3.50 10.09
C VAL A 73 8.87 2.44 10.32
N ASP A 74 8.58 1.50 11.22
CA ASP A 74 9.46 0.37 11.46
C ASP A 74 9.62 -0.44 10.17
N ALA A 75 10.86 -0.64 9.75
CA ALA A 75 11.12 -1.54 8.63
C ALA A 75 10.72 -2.95 9.04
N ILE A 76 9.81 -3.56 8.30
CA ILE A 76 9.35 -4.90 8.59
C ILE A 76 10.48 -5.92 8.47
N ASP A 77 10.64 -6.77 9.47
CA ASP A 77 11.35 -8.03 9.29
C ASP A 77 10.39 -8.96 8.55
N ALA A 78 10.88 -9.55 7.45
CA ALA A 78 10.16 -10.34 6.44
C ALA A 78 9.31 -11.56 6.91
N VAL A 79 9.03 -11.69 8.20
CA VAL A 79 8.57 -12.92 8.85
C VAL A 79 7.04 -13.07 8.88
N SER A 80 6.26 -12.01 8.62
CA SER A 80 4.78 -12.10 8.67
C SER A 80 4.13 -11.94 7.30
N VAL A 81 4.65 -12.64 6.29
CA VAL A 81 4.00 -12.74 4.98
C VAL A 81 3.04 -13.93 5.01
N VAL A 82 1.84 -13.72 5.53
CA VAL A 82 0.76 -14.73 5.42
C VAL A 82 -0.45 -14.08 4.76
N PHE A 83 -0.30 -13.78 3.47
CA PHE A 83 -1.46 -13.71 2.60
C PHE A 83 -2.03 -15.14 2.50
N PRO A 84 -3.29 -15.42 2.87
CA PRO A 84 -3.87 -16.74 2.64
C PRO A 84 -3.90 -16.98 1.12
N PRO A 85 -3.13 -17.95 0.58
CA PRO A 85 -2.98 -18.11 -0.87
C PRO A 85 -4.26 -18.57 -1.58
N GLU A 86 -5.31 -18.90 -0.83
CA GLU A 86 -6.51 -19.58 -1.33
C GLU A 86 -7.70 -18.65 -1.64
N LYS A 87 -7.62 -17.34 -1.35
CA LYS A 87 -8.82 -16.49 -1.31
C LYS A 87 -8.95 -15.55 -2.50
N GLN A 88 -10.15 -15.55 -3.10
CA GLN A 88 -10.52 -14.69 -4.23
C GLN A 88 -10.59 -13.23 -3.78
N VAL A 89 -9.46 -12.54 -3.83
CA VAL A 89 -9.48 -11.08 -3.91
C VAL A 89 -10.10 -10.67 -5.24
N LEU A 90 -10.93 -9.63 -5.22
CA LEU A 90 -11.55 -9.12 -6.44
C LEU A 90 -10.48 -8.44 -7.29
N SER A 91 -10.41 -8.82 -8.58
CA SER A 91 -9.56 -8.13 -9.56
C SER A 91 -10.22 -6.86 -10.09
N GLU A 92 -11.55 -6.76 -9.97
CA GLU A 92 -12.36 -5.63 -10.43
C GLU A 92 -13.51 -5.38 -9.45
N LEU A 93 -13.86 -4.11 -9.22
CA LEU A 93 -15.03 -3.75 -8.41
C LEU A 93 -16.31 -3.85 -9.24
N PRO A 94 -17.39 -4.42 -8.69
CA PRO A 94 -18.71 -4.33 -9.30
C PRO A 94 -19.21 -2.88 -9.28
N SER A 95 -20.20 -2.54 -10.12
CA SER A 95 -20.73 -1.16 -10.25
C SER A 95 -21.41 -0.61 -8.99
N ASN A 96 -21.78 -1.48 -8.05
CA ASN A 96 -22.33 -1.11 -6.75
C ASN A 96 -21.74 -2.04 -5.68
N PRO A 97 -20.49 -1.78 -5.25
CA PRO A 97 -19.76 -2.68 -4.36
C PRO A 97 -20.36 -2.68 -2.97
N SER A 98 -20.44 -3.86 -2.37
CA SER A 98 -20.73 -3.99 -0.95
C SER A 98 -19.50 -3.59 -0.11
N GLU A 99 -19.69 -3.42 1.20
CA GLU A 99 -18.56 -3.23 2.14
C GLU A 99 -17.58 -4.42 2.07
N GLU A 100 -18.10 -5.64 1.87
CA GLU A 100 -17.26 -6.84 1.72
C GLU A 100 -16.40 -6.77 0.46
N ASP A 101 -17.00 -6.45 -0.69
CA ASP A 101 -16.30 -6.31 -1.97
C ASP A 101 -15.20 -5.23 -1.90
N ALA A 102 -15.52 -4.10 -1.25
CA ALA A 102 -14.59 -3.00 -1.06
C ALA A 102 -13.38 -3.42 -0.22
N LEU A 103 -13.60 -4.12 0.89
CA LEU A 103 -12.51 -4.60 1.75
C LEU A 103 -11.65 -5.66 1.05
N LEU A 104 -12.26 -6.59 0.31
CA LEU A 104 -11.51 -7.60 -0.45
C LEU A 104 -10.67 -6.98 -1.56
N PHE A 105 -11.20 -5.96 -2.25
CA PHE A 105 -10.44 -5.23 -3.26
C PHE A 105 -9.31 -4.41 -2.63
N ALA A 106 -9.56 -3.74 -1.49
CA ALA A 106 -8.55 -3.00 -0.72
C ALA A 106 -7.37 -3.91 -0.35
N LEU A 107 -7.65 -5.09 0.22
CA LEU A 107 -6.62 -6.08 0.57
C LEU A 107 -5.76 -6.50 -0.64
N ALA A 108 -6.36 -6.53 -1.84
CA ALA A 108 -5.65 -6.84 -3.08
C ALA A 108 -4.70 -5.72 -3.50
N ILE A 109 -5.11 -4.46 -3.32
CA ILE A 109 -4.27 -3.27 -3.59
C ILE A 109 -3.06 -3.31 -2.67
N GLU A 110 -3.28 -3.46 -1.37
CA GLU A 110 -2.21 -3.48 -0.37
C GLU A 110 -1.21 -4.63 -0.60
N ASP A 111 -1.70 -5.84 -0.87
CA ASP A 111 -0.82 -6.98 -1.18
C ASP A 111 0.03 -6.74 -2.43
N LYS A 112 -0.54 -6.07 -3.44
CA LYS A 112 0.19 -5.72 -4.66
C LYS A 112 1.26 -4.67 -4.41
N SER A 113 0.94 -3.61 -3.66
CA SER A 113 1.89 -2.56 -3.27
C SER A 113 3.00 -3.13 -2.39
N PHE A 114 2.65 -3.91 -1.38
CA PHE A 114 3.59 -4.66 -0.53
C PHE A 114 4.57 -5.49 -1.37
N LYS A 115 4.06 -6.35 -2.27
CA LYS A 115 4.90 -7.22 -3.09
C LYS A 115 5.81 -6.42 -4.01
N LEU A 116 5.34 -5.30 -4.56
CA LEU A 116 6.19 -4.42 -5.37
C LEU A 116 7.37 -3.91 -4.54
N TYR A 117 7.11 -3.33 -3.37
CA TYR A 117 8.14 -2.71 -2.55
C TYR A 117 9.08 -3.73 -1.92
N TYR A 118 8.54 -4.81 -1.34
CA TYR A 118 9.33 -5.87 -0.71
C TYR A 118 10.30 -6.53 -1.71
N ASN A 119 9.83 -6.87 -2.91
CA ASN A 119 10.70 -7.45 -3.94
C ASN A 119 11.74 -6.44 -4.44
N SER A 120 11.36 -5.16 -4.52
CA SER A 120 12.26 -4.08 -4.94
C SER A 120 13.37 -3.82 -3.93
N ALA A 121 13.07 -3.91 -2.62
CA ALA A 121 14.07 -3.87 -1.56
C ALA A 121 15.07 -5.04 -1.67
N GLY A 122 14.62 -6.22 -2.09
CA GLY A 122 15.47 -7.40 -2.28
C GLY A 122 16.48 -7.28 -3.41
N ILE A 123 16.16 -6.53 -4.47
CA ILE A 123 17.06 -6.29 -5.61
C ILE A 123 17.85 -4.98 -5.51
N ALA A 124 17.50 -4.10 -4.56
CA ALA A 124 18.16 -2.82 -4.36
C ALA A 124 19.58 -2.99 -3.82
N LYS A 125 20.56 -2.43 -4.54
CA LYS A 125 21.98 -2.42 -4.13
C LYS A 125 22.32 -1.26 -3.20
N ASP A 126 21.64 -0.13 -3.38
CA ASP A 126 21.85 1.05 -2.57
C ASP A 126 21.12 0.90 -1.22
N PRO A 127 21.80 1.15 -0.08
CA PRO A 127 21.20 0.97 1.24
C PRO A 127 20.03 1.94 1.50
N ALA A 128 20.07 3.16 0.95
CA ALA A 128 18.97 4.11 1.08
C ALA A 128 17.77 3.67 0.24
N ALA A 129 17.99 3.15 -0.97
CA ALA A 129 16.93 2.54 -1.79
C ALA A 129 16.28 1.36 -1.07
N LYS A 130 17.10 0.43 -0.56
CA LYS A 130 16.61 -0.73 0.20
C LYS A 130 15.77 -0.30 1.40
N LYS A 131 16.25 0.70 2.15
CA LYS A 131 15.53 1.22 3.31
C LYS A 131 14.19 1.84 2.93
N LEU A 132 14.15 2.68 1.89
CA LEU A 132 12.92 3.27 1.36
C LEU A 132 11.87 2.20 1.06
N PHE A 133 12.24 1.21 0.25
CA PHE A 133 11.31 0.16 -0.16
C PHE A 133 10.87 -0.74 1.00
N MET A 134 11.74 -1.04 1.97
CA MET A 134 11.34 -1.78 3.16
C MET A 134 10.35 -1.00 4.04
N GLN A 135 10.49 0.32 4.11
CA GLN A 135 9.58 1.18 4.87
C GLN A 135 8.20 1.27 4.19
N LEU A 136 8.17 1.47 2.88
CA LEU A 136 6.93 1.42 2.10
C LEU A 136 6.25 0.05 2.26
N ALA A 137 6.99 -1.05 2.10
CA ALA A 137 6.44 -2.39 2.32
C ALA A 137 5.87 -2.56 3.74
N GLY A 138 6.51 -1.99 4.76
CA GLY A 138 5.99 -2.02 6.14
C GLY A 138 4.71 -1.21 6.34
N ALA A 139 4.60 -0.07 5.67
CA ALA A 139 3.38 0.72 5.68
C ALA A 139 2.21 -0.05 5.04
N GLU A 140 2.41 -0.64 3.85
CA GLU A 140 1.34 -1.42 3.19
C GLU A 140 0.96 -2.68 3.96
N GLN A 141 1.92 -3.31 4.65
CA GLN A 141 1.60 -4.41 5.55
C GLN A 141 0.67 -3.94 6.69
N THR A 142 0.95 -2.77 7.27
CA THR A 142 0.13 -2.20 8.33
C THR A 142 -1.28 -1.87 7.83
N HIS A 143 -1.39 -1.29 6.63
CA HIS A 143 -2.68 -1.06 5.96
C HIS A 143 -3.45 -2.36 5.75
N PHE A 144 -2.79 -3.40 5.23
CA PHE A 144 -3.36 -4.72 5.05
C PHE A 144 -3.90 -5.31 6.36
N GLU A 145 -3.13 -5.22 7.45
CA GLU A 145 -3.54 -5.72 8.76
C GLU A 145 -4.78 -4.99 9.30
N VAL A 146 -4.85 -3.66 9.13
CA VAL A 146 -6.03 -2.86 9.52
C VAL A 146 -7.26 -3.28 8.70
N LEU A 147 -7.11 -3.44 7.38
CA LEU A 147 -8.19 -3.89 6.50
C LEU A 147 -8.66 -5.31 6.83
N MET A 148 -7.72 -6.21 7.13
CA MET A 148 -8.02 -7.60 7.49
C MET A 148 -8.77 -7.65 8.82
N GLN A 149 -8.30 -6.93 9.84
CA GLN A 149 -9.01 -6.81 11.12
C GLN A 149 -10.43 -6.26 10.92
N ARG A 150 -10.59 -5.28 10.04
CA ARG A 150 -11.91 -4.74 9.71
C ARG A 150 -12.80 -5.80 9.07
N TYR A 151 -12.30 -6.50 8.06
CA TYR A 151 -13.02 -7.59 7.40
C TYR A 151 -13.43 -8.67 8.39
N GLU A 152 -12.49 -9.16 9.20
CA GLU A 152 -12.74 -10.23 10.16
C GLU A 152 -13.79 -9.85 11.21
N SER A 153 -13.78 -8.59 11.65
CA SER A 153 -14.77 -8.07 12.61
C SER A 153 -16.19 -8.02 12.04
N ARG A 154 -16.33 -7.92 10.71
CA ARG A 154 -17.61 -7.73 10.00
C ARG A 154 -18.17 -9.03 9.44
N PHE A 155 -17.32 -9.85 8.84
CA PHE A 155 -17.69 -11.02 8.05
C PHE A 155 -17.16 -12.34 8.64
N GLY A 156 -16.36 -12.26 9.70
CA GLY A 156 -15.66 -13.40 10.30
C GLY A 156 -14.34 -13.69 9.59
N TYR A 157 -13.63 -14.72 10.05
CA TYR A 157 -12.36 -15.12 9.45
C TYR A 157 -12.58 -15.41 7.96
N LEU A 158 -11.82 -14.74 7.09
CA LEU A 158 -11.76 -15.10 5.67
C LEU A 158 -11.55 -16.64 5.64
N ARG A 159 -12.44 -17.43 5.04
CA ARG A 159 -12.32 -18.90 4.97
C ARG A 159 -11.80 -19.31 3.61
#